data_AF-A0A6A1V1A0-F1
#
_entry.id   AF-A0A6A1V1A0-F1
#
_cell.length_a   1.000
_cell.length_b   1.000
_cell.length_c   1.000
_cell.angle_alpha   90.00
_cell.angle_beta   90.00
_cell.angle_gamma   90.00
#
_symmetry.space_group_name_H-M   'P 1'
#
loop_
_entity.id
_entity.type
_entity.pdbx_description
1 polymer ?
#
loop_
_entity_poly.entity_id
_entity_poly.type
_entity_poly.pdbx_seq_one_letter_code
_entity_poly.pdbx_strand_id
1 'polypeptide(L)'
;MLQALRRLNDVDGLTKCYKEWESSCSSYDVRLANVAISAYLSQDMYQEAALVFGNVLKRCEGPFFPAGEMFMVCFLKTHKVDLALSYLEAAVSDVKDNEWHPIPATATAFLKHFEREKDVDGAEEFYRILKTFKCLTSNIYHLLLKTYIAAGKLAPAMHQRLKEDNIEITSDLEKLL
;
A
#
# COMPACT_ATOMS: atom_id res chain seq x y z
N MET A 1 2.69 8.75 22.78
CA MET A 1 3.07 10.15 22.48
C MET A 1 3.08 10.41 20.97
N LEU A 2 4.02 9.85 20.18
CA LEU A 2 4.11 10.12 18.73
C LEU A 2 2.79 9.91 17.97
N GLN A 3 2.05 8.84 18.28
CA GLN A 3 0.73 8.59 17.69
C GLN A 3 -0.30 9.70 17.98
N ALA A 4 -0.26 10.29 19.17
CA ALA A 4 -1.16 11.39 19.53
C ALA A 4 -0.78 12.67 18.77
N LEU A 5 0.52 12.99 18.70
CA LEU A 5 1.03 14.13 17.93
C LEU A 5 0.66 14.02 16.45
N ARG A 6 0.82 12.83 15.86
CA ARG A 6 0.36 12.56 14.48
C ARG A 6 -1.14 12.82 14.32
N ARG A 7 -1.98 12.36 15.25
CA ARG A 7 -3.45 12.57 15.21
C ARG A 7 -3.84 14.04 15.38
N LEU A 8 -3.05 14.82 16.12
CA LEU A 8 -3.23 16.26 16.31
C LEU A 8 -2.63 17.09 15.16
N ASN A 9 -2.02 16.44 14.17
CA ASN A 9 -1.27 17.08 13.10
C ASN A 9 -0.13 17.99 13.59
N ASP A 10 0.42 17.71 14.77
CA ASP A 10 1.57 18.41 15.35
C ASP A 10 2.87 17.75 14.87
N VAL A 11 3.26 18.10 13.65
CA VAL A 11 4.42 17.52 12.95
C VAL A 11 5.72 18.00 13.58
N ASP A 12 5.77 19.25 14.03
CA ASP A 12 6.95 19.83 14.68
C ASP A 12 7.22 19.15 16.02
N GLY A 13 6.18 19.00 16.85
CA GLY A 13 6.25 18.25 18.11
C GLY A 13 6.64 16.79 17.87
N LEU A 14 6.04 16.14 16.88
CA LEU A 14 6.39 14.77 16.50
C LEU A 14 7.86 14.65 16.08
N THR A 15 8.34 15.58 15.24
CA THR A 15 9.72 15.63 14.73
C THR A 15 10.71 15.75 15.88
N LYS A 16 10.42 16.67 16.81
CA LYS A 16 11.26 16.89 18.00
C LYS A 16 11.34 15.63 18.85
N CYS A 17 10.20 15.06 19.23
CA CYS A 17 10.15 13.84 20.05
C CYS A 17 10.82 12.64 19.36
N TYR A 18 10.63 12.50 18.05
CA TYR A 18 11.24 11.42 17.29
C TYR A 18 12.76 11.54 17.22
N LYS A 19 13.30 12.74 16.92
CA LYS A 19 14.75 12.98 16.86
C LYS A 19 15.42 12.80 18.22
N GLU A 20 14.78 13.28 19.29
CA GLU A 20 15.25 13.06 20.66
C GLU A 20 15.36 11.57 20.96
N TRP A 21 14.28 10.82 20.73
CA TRP A 21 14.27 9.37 20.90
C TRP A 21 15.33 8.66 20.04
N GLU A 22 15.44 9.00 18.74
CA GLU A 22 16.37 8.36 17.81
C GLU A 22 17.84 8.59 18.20
N SER A 23 18.14 9.73 18.82
CA SER A 23 19.49 10.09 19.29
C SER A 23 19.92 9.34 20.55
N SER A 24 18.97 8.95 21.41
CA SER A 24 19.25 8.34 22.71
C SER A 24 18.82 6.88 22.82
N CYS A 25 18.16 6.32 21.81
CA CYS A 25 17.67 4.95 21.86
C CYS A 25 18.82 3.93 21.89
N SER A 26 18.80 3.02 22.86
CA SER A 26 19.70 1.87 22.90
C SER A 26 19.22 0.70 22.03
N SER A 27 17.91 0.64 21.77
CA SER A 27 17.28 -0.32 20.87
C SER A 27 16.33 0.40 19.93
N TYR A 28 16.44 0.11 18.63
CA TYR A 28 15.70 0.81 17.59
C TYR A 28 14.33 0.14 17.39
N ASP A 29 13.26 0.88 17.65
CA ASP A 29 11.88 0.41 17.46
C ASP A 29 11.35 0.89 16.10
N VAL A 30 11.31 -0.03 15.13
CA VAL A 30 10.81 0.23 13.77
C VAL A 30 9.37 0.76 13.78
N ARG A 31 8.56 0.43 14.80
CA ARG A 31 7.18 0.91 14.88
C ARG A 31 7.13 2.41 15.11
N LEU A 32 8.07 2.98 15.88
CA LEU A 32 8.17 4.42 16.09
C LEU A 32 8.62 5.13 14.80
N ALA A 33 9.56 4.52 14.06
CA ALA A 33 9.94 5.00 12.73
C ALA A 33 8.75 5.00 11.76
N ASN A 34 7.93 3.96 11.74
CA ASN A 34 6.71 3.91 10.91
C ASN A 34 5.70 5.02 11.26
N VAL A 35 5.58 5.41 12.54
CA VAL A 35 4.74 6.56 12.92
C VAL A 35 5.29 7.86 12.33
N ALA A 36 6.60 8.06 12.40
CA ALA A 36 7.25 9.24 11.86
C ALA A 36 7.16 9.30 10.33
N ILE A 37 7.51 8.22 9.63
CA ILE A 37 7.36 8.09 8.17
C ILE A 37 5.92 8.44 7.75
N SER A 38 4.93 7.83 8.41
CA SER A 38 3.52 8.09 8.11
C SER A 38 3.13 9.55 8.32
N ALA A 39 3.62 10.20 9.39
CA ALA A 39 3.34 11.61 9.67
C ALA A 39 3.97 12.51 8.60
N TYR A 40 5.25 12.30 8.27
CA TYR A 40 5.95 13.07 7.25
C TYR A 40 5.32 12.93 5.87
N LEU A 41 5.00 11.70 5.43
CA LEU A 41 4.34 11.47 4.14
C LEU A 41 2.94 12.10 4.07
N SER A 42 2.23 12.22 5.20
CA SER A 42 0.93 12.89 5.24
C SER A 42 1.00 14.42 5.07
N GLN A 43 2.20 14.98 5.16
CA GLN A 43 2.50 16.42 5.13
C GLN A 43 3.45 16.76 3.98
N ASP A 44 3.56 15.87 2.99
CA ASP A 44 4.44 16.04 1.83
C ASP A 44 5.94 16.23 2.19
N MET A 45 6.35 15.78 3.38
CA MET A 45 7.74 15.82 3.88
C MET A 45 8.51 14.56 3.44
N TYR A 46 8.67 14.40 2.12
CA TYR A 46 9.22 13.19 1.51
C TYR A 46 10.67 12.91 1.90
N GLN A 47 11.48 13.95 2.04
CA GLN A 47 12.90 13.81 2.33
C GLN A 47 13.10 13.29 3.75
N GLU A 48 12.33 13.80 4.70
CA GLU A 48 12.34 13.40 6.10
C GLU A 48 11.85 11.95 6.26
N ALA A 49 10.78 11.58 5.56
CA ALA A 49 10.32 10.19 5.51
C ALA A 49 11.42 9.25 4.97
N ALA A 50 12.08 9.62 3.87
CA ALA A 50 13.15 8.82 3.26
C ALA A 50 14.37 8.72 4.18
N LEU A 51 14.73 9.79 4.89
CA LEU A 51 15.81 9.78 5.88
C LEU A 51 15.53 8.82 7.02
N VAL A 52 14.31 8.85 7.58
CA VAL A 52 13.90 7.90 8.62
C VAL A 52 13.97 6.46 8.11
N PHE A 53 13.44 6.20 6.91
CA PHE A 53 13.48 4.87 6.33
C PHE A 53 14.92 4.40 6.06
N GLY A 54 15.80 5.29 5.59
CA GLY A 54 17.23 5.00 5.44
C GLY A 54 17.92 4.64 6.75
N ASN A 55 17.50 5.22 7.88
CA ASN A 55 18.01 4.85 9.20
C ASN A 55 17.51 3.47 9.64
N VAL A 56 16.25 3.14 9.35
CA VAL A 56 15.69 1.79 9.59
C VAL A 56 16.53 0.73 8.84
N LEU A 57 16.79 0.94 7.55
CA LEU A 57 17.56 0.02 6.71
C LEU A 57 19.00 -0.22 7.23
N LYS A 58 19.59 0.77 7.91
CA LYS A 58 20.95 0.66 8.48
C LYS A 58 21.00 -0.06 9.82
N ARG A 59 19.89 -0.09 10.57
CA ARG A 59 19.88 -0.50 11.98
C ARG A 59 19.07 -1.77 12.24
N CYS A 60 18.21 -2.18 11.31
CA CYS A 60 17.30 -3.30 11.49
C CYS A 60 17.39 -4.25 10.30
N GLU A 61 17.05 -5.51 10.54
CA GLU A 61 16.81 -6.49 9.47
C GLU A 61 15.34 -6.45 9.06
N GLY A 62 15.10 -6.63 7.75
CA GLY A 62 13.76 -6.61 7.16
C GLY A 62 12.97 -7.92 7.38
N PRO A 63 11.76 -8.02 6.80
CA PRO A 63 11.19 -7.10 5.81
C PRO A 63 10.48 -5.87 6.39
N PHE A 64 10.48 -4.75 5.64
CA PHE A 64 9.89 -3.48 6.06
C PHE A 64 8.60 -3.13 5.30
N PHE A 65 7.72 -4.12 5.11
CA PHE A 65 6.48 -3.96 4.34
C PHE A 65 5.65 -2.73 4.72
N PRO A 66 5.39 -2.43 6.01
CA PRO A 66 4.54 -1.28 6.35
C PRO A 66 5.09 0.06 5.85
N ALA A 67 6.40 0.27 5.96
CA ALA A 67 7.03 1.50 5.47
C ALA A 67 7.04 1.54 3.94
N GLY A 68 7.42 0.43 3.29
CA GLY A 68 7.41 0.32 1.83
C GLY A 68 6.03 0.62 1.23
N GLU A 69 4.98 0.07 1.82
CA GLU A 69 3.59 0.30 1.40
C GLU A 69 3.14 1.77 1.57
N MET A 70 3.58 2.44 2.65
CA MET A 70 3.32 3.87 2.80
C MET A 70 3.95 4.69 1.67
N PHE A 71 5.18 4.34 1.25
CA PHE A 71 5.83 4.96 0.09
C PHE A 71 5.09 4.66 -1.21
N MET A 72 4.67 3.42 -1.46
CA MET A 72 3.88 3.07 -2.65
C MET A 72 2.63 3.94 -2.78
N VAL A 73 1.82 4.04 -1.71
CA VAL A 73 0.61 4.88 -1.70
C VAL A 73 0.95 6.35 -1.97
N CYS A 74 2.04 6.84 -1.40
CA CYS A 74 2.48 8.22 -1.57
C CYS A 74 2.96 8.51 -3.01
N PHE A 75 3.71 7.58 -3.61
CA PHE A 75 4.17 7.68 -4.99
C PHE A 75 3.01 7.61 -5.99
N LEU A 76 2.02 6.75 -5.77
CA LEU A 76 0.80 6.72 -6.59
C LEU A 76 0.03 8.05 -6.52
N LYS A 77 -0.09 8.67 -5.34
CA LYS A 77 -0.72 9.99 -5.18
C LYS A 77 0.03 11.10 -5.89
N THR A 78 1.35 11.00 -5.96
CA THR A 78 2.23 12.00 -6.61
C THR A 78 2.57 11.66 -8.07
N HIS A 79 1.86 10.70 -8.66
CA HIS A 79 2.06 10.26 -10.06
C HIS A 79 3.46 9.70 -10.36
N LYS A 80 4.19 9.25 -9.35
CA LYS A 80 5.51 8.59 -9.48
C LYS A 80 5.34 7.07 -9.55
N VAL A 81 4.60 6.60 -10.55
CA VAL A 81 4.13 5.21 -10.66
C VAL A 81 5.29 4.22 -10.70
N ASP A 82 6.35 4.52 -11.45
CA ASP A 82 7.52 3.63 -11.58
C ASP A 82 8.16 3.31 -10.22
N LEU A 83 8.22 4.28 -9.31
CA LEU A 83 8.72 4.07 -7.95
C LEU A 83 7.74 3.24 -7.10
N ALA A 84 6.44 3.40 -7.29
CA ALA A 84 5.46 2.57 -6.60
C ALA A 84 5.58 1.10 -7.05
N LEU A 85 5.72 0.87 -8.36
CA LEU A 85 5.89 -0.46 -8.93
C LEU A 85 7.21 -1.11 -8.50
N SER A 86 8.32 -0.36 -8.49
CA SER A 86 9.61 -0.92 -8.03
C SER A 86 9.57 -1.35 -6.57
N TYR A 87 8.86 -0.61 -5.71
CA TYR A 87 8.63 -1.00 -4.32
C TYR A 87 7.74 -2.24 -4.22
N LEU A 88 6.70 -2.34 -5.05
CA LEU A 88 5.83 -3.51 -5.12
C LEU A 88 6.62 -4.76 -5.53
N GLU A 89 7.44 -4.67 -6.58
CA GLU A 89 8.30 -5.77 -7.05
C GLU A 89 9.30 -6.23 -5.98
N ALA A 90 9.93 -5.28 -5.28
CA ALA A 90 10.81 -5.58 -4.16
C ALA A 90 10.05 -6.27 -3.02
N ALA A 91 8.86 -5.77 -2.67
CA ALA A 91 8.03 -6.37 -1.63
C ALA A 91 7.64 -7.81 -1.98
N VAL A 92 7.23 -8.07 -3.22
CA VAL A 92 6.89 -9.42 -3.72
C VAL A 92 8.11 -10.35 -3.68
N SER A 93 9.30 -9.84 -4.01
CA SER A 93 10.56 -10.61 -4.02
C SER A 93 11.07 -10.95 -2.62
N ASP A 94 10.86 -10.05 -1.66
CA ASP A 94 11.31 -10.20 -0.27
C ASP A 94 10.38 -11.06 0.59
N VAL A 95 9.18 -11.43 0.09
CA VAL A 95 8.25 -12.27 0.84
C VAL A 95 8.81 -13.66 1.06
N LYS A 96 8.91 -14.05 2.33
CA LYS A 96 9.09 -15.45 2.74
C LYS A 96 7.73 -16.02 3.15
N ASP A 97 7.49 -17.27 2.79
CA ASP A 97 6.33 -18.08 3.24
C ASP A 97 4.93 -17.46 2.99
N ASN A 98 4.79 -16.58 1.98
CA ASN A 98 3.55 -15.89 1.63
C ASN A 98 2.94 -15.05 2.79
N GLU A 99 3.75 -14.56 3.72
CA GLU A 99 3.24 -13.81 4.88
C GLU A 99 2.90 -12.34 4.59
N TRP A 100 3.27 -11.83 3.42
CA TRP A 100 2.95 -10.45 3.06
C TRP A 100 1.48 -10.32 2.69
N HIS A 101 0.78 -9.43 3.41
CA HIS A 101 -0.59 -9.07 3.12
C HIS A 101 -0.66 -7.55 2.95
N PRO A 102 -0.71 -7.03 1.70
CA PRO A 102 -0.81 -5.60 1.47
C PRO A 102 -1.98 -5.00 2.23
N ILE A 103 -1.74 -3.86 2.89
CA ILE A 103 -2.80 -3.17 3.60
C ILE A 103 -3.87 -2.71 2.58
N PRO A 104 -5.16 -2.72 2.95
CA PRO A 104 -6.25 -2.40 2.00
C PRO A 104 -6.08 -1.06 1.28
N ALA A 105 -5.44 -0.08 1.92
CA ALA A 105 -5.13 1.22 1.34
C ALA A 105 -4.18 1.12 0.14
N THR A 106 -3.15 0.26 0.22
CA THR A 106 -2.19 0.02 -0.85
C THR A 106 -2.86 -0.65 -2.05
N ALA A 107 -3.60 -1.73 -1.81
CA ALA A 107 -4.33 -2.42 -2.87
C ALA A 107 -5.33 -1.50 -3.57
N THR A 108 -6.07 -0.71 -2.80
CA THR A 108 -7.01 0.28 -3.34
C THR A 108 -6.30 1.36 -4.16
N ALA A 109 -5.13 1.83 -3.73
CA ALA A 109 -4.38 2.86 -4.44
C ALA A 109 -3.91 2.38 -5.82
N PHE A 110 -3.35 1.17 -5.91
CA PHE A 110 -2.96 0.56 -7.19
C PHE A 110 -4.16 0.34 -8.11
N LEU A 111 -5.24 -0.28 -7.61
CA LEU A 111 -6.41 -0.54 -8.44
C LEU A 111 -7.08 0.74 -8.95
N LYS A 112 -7.14 1.80 -8.14
CA LYS A 112 -7.63 3.12 -8.58
C LYS A 112 -6.70 3.78 -9.61
N HIS A 113 -5.40 3.52 -9.52
CA HIS A 113 -4.46 3.97 -10.53
C HIS A 113 -4.74 3.26 -11.87
N PHE A 114 -4.82 1.94 -11.88
CA PHE A 114 -5.14 1.18 -13.09
C PHE A 114 -6.52 1.53 -13.67
N GLU A 115 -7.53 1.76 -12.83
CA GLU A 115 -8.86 2.25 -13.26
C GLU A 115 -8.73 3.57 -14.05
N ARG A 116 -7.96 4.52 -13.52
CA ARG A 116 -7.75 5.84 -14.14
C ARG A 116 -7.04 5.75 -15.48
N GLU A 117 -6.00 4.93 -15.55
CA GLU A 117 -5.22 4.70 -16.77
C GLU A 117 -5.92 3.75 -17.75
N LYS A 118 -7.07 3.17 -17.36
CA LYS A 118 -7.80 2.14 -18.13
C LYS A 118 -6.92 0.91 -18.44
N ASP A 119 -5.96 0.66 -17.56
CA ASP A 119 -4.98 -0.41 -17.70
C ASP A 119 -5.51 -1.71 -17.08
N VAL A 120 -6.26 -2.45 -17.90
CA VAL A 120 -6.80 -3.76 -17.50
C VAL A 120 -5.69 -4.79 -17.28
N ASP A 121 -4.60 -4.72 -18.05
CA ASP A 121 -3.54 -5.73 -18.00
C ASP A 121 -2.73 -5.58 -16.70
N GLY A 122 -2.39 -4.34 -16.32
CA GLY A 122 -1.79 -4.02 -15.03
C GLY A 122 -2.70 -4.36 -13.85
N ALA A 123 -4.01 -4.09 -13.96
CA ALA A 123 -4.97 -4.49 -12.93
C ALA A 123 -5.06 -6.01 -12.75
N GLU A 124 -5.00 -6.79 -13.84
CA GLU A 124 -5.03 -8.26 -13.78
C GLU A 124 -3.72 -8.88 -13.28
N GLU A 125 -2.56 -8.29 -13.60
CA GLU A 125 -1.29 -8.68 -12.98
C GLU A 125 -1.33 -8.43 -11.47
N PHE A 126 -1.78 -7.24 -11.05
CA PHE A 126 -1.90 -6.93 -9.64
C PHE A 126 -2.95 -7.80 -8.91
N TYR A 127 -4.07 -8.12 -9.55
CA TYR A 127 -5.04 -9.09 -9.04
C TYR A 127 -4.39 -10.46 -8.80
N ARG A 128 -3.56 -10.95 -9.72
CA ARG A 128 -2.85 -12.22 -9.56
C ARG A 128 -1.89 -12.20 -8.36
N ILE A 129 -1.19 -11.09 -8.14
CA ILE A 129 -0.38 -10.87 -6.93
C ILE A 129 -1.26 -10.97 -5.68
N LEU A 130 -2.37 -10.24 -5.62
CA LEU A 130 -3.30 -10.27 -4.48
C LEU A 130 -3.89 -11.67 -4.24
N LYS A 131 -4.15 -12.44 -5.31
CA LYS A 131 -4.62 -13.81 -5.24
C LYS A 131 -3.57 -14.75 -4.62
N THR A 132 -2.31 -14.64 -5.03
CA THR A 132 -1.19 -15.42 -4.47
C THR A 132 -1.07 -15.23 -2.96
N PHE A 133 -1.26 -13.99 -2.49
CA PHE A 133 -1.21 -13.64 -1.06
C PHE A 133 -2.57 -13.74 -0.35
N LYS A 134 -3.59 -14.37 -0.97
CA LYS A 134 -4.93 -14.56 -0.38
C LYS A 134 -5.57 -13.26 0.14
N CYS A 135 -5.29 -12.15 -0.52
CA CYS A 135 -5.75 -10.81 -0.14
C CYS A 135 -7.03 -10.37 -0.87
N LEU A 136 -7.69 -11.28 -1.60
CA LEU A 136 -8.87 -10.94 -2.39
C LEU A 136 -10.08 -10.60 -1.51
N THR A 137 -10.81 -9.57 -1.91
CA THR A 137 -12.02 -9.09 -1.24
C THR A 137 -13.04 -8.65 -2.28
N SER A 138 -14.31 -8.51 -1.87
CA SER A 138 -15.37 -7.93 -2.71
C SER A 138 -14.98 -6.55 -3.27
N ASN A 139 -14.30 -5.72 -2.46
CA ASN A 139 -13.82 -4.41 -2.90
C ASN A 139 -12.74 -4.48 -4.00
N ILE A 140 -11.85 -5.48 -3.94
CA ILE A 140 -10.84 -5.69 -5.00
C ILE A 140 -11.53 -6.04 -6.32
N TYR A 141 -12.49 -6.95 -6.29
CA TYR A 141 -13.28 -7.30 -7.46
C TYR A 141 -14.06 -6.12 -8.02
N HIS A 142 -14.65 -5.30 -7.14
CA HIS A 142 -15.38 -4.11 -7.55
C HIS A 142 -14.47 -3.13 -8.30
N LEU A 143 -13.29 -2.83 -7.75
CA LEU A 143 -12.33 -1.95 -8.41
C LEU A 143 -11.79 -2.54 -9.72
N LEU A 144 -11.52 -3.85 -9.77
CA LEU A 144 -11.11 -4.53 -11.00
C LEU A 144 -12.17 -4.39 -12.09
N LEU A 145 -13.45 -4.65 -11.78
CA LEU A 145 -14.56 -4.47 -12.72
C LEU A 145 -14.69 -3.03 -13.20
N LYS A 146 -14.50 -2.04 -12.32
CA LYS A 146 -14.49 -0.63 -12.73
C LYS A 146 -13.38 -0.33 -13.73
N THR A 147 -12.20 -0.94 -13.61
CA THR A 147 -11.13 -0.81 -14.62
C THR A 147 -11.56 -1.38 -15.97
N TYR A 148 -12.18 -2.55 -16.00
CA TYR A 148 -12.75 -3.13 -17.23
C TYR A 148 -13.76 -2.19 -17.90
N ILE A 149 -14.72 -1.69 -17.12
CA ILE A 149 -15.75 -0.76 -17.60
C ILE A 149 -15.11 0.54 -18.12
N ALA A 150 -14.16 1.12 -17.39
CA ALA A 150 -13.46 2.34 -17.80
C ALA A 150 -12.69 2.17 -19.11
N ALA A 151 -12.15 0.97 -19.36
CA ALA A 151 -11.49 0.58 -20.60
C ALA A 151 -12.45 0.17 -21.74
N GLY A 152 -13.76 0.08 -21.47
CA GLY A 152 -14.75 -0.44 -22.42
C GLY A 152 -14.55 -1.91 -22.78
N LYS A 153 -13.88 -2.68 -21.91
CA LYS A 153 -13.62 -4.11 -22.09
C LYS A 153 -14.65 -4.93 -21.33
N LEU A 154 -15.04 -6.07 -21.90
CA LEU A 154 -15.83 -7.07 -21.19
C LEU A 154 -14.94 -7.84 -20.22
N ALA A 155 -15.52 -8.25 -19.10
CA ALA A 155 -14.86 -9.05 -18.08
C ALA A 155 -15.47 -10.47 -18.07
N PRO A 156 -15.19 -11.30 -19.09
CA PRO A 156 -15.77 -12.64 -19.15
C PRO A 156 -15.33 -13.46 -17.94
N ALA A 157 -16.20 -14.37 -17.49
CA ALA A 157 -15.96 -15.27 -16.36
C ALA A 157 -15.85 -14.64 -14.96
N MET A 158 -16.18 -13.35 -14.76
CA MET A 158 -16.14 -12.73 -13.42
C MET A 158 -17.04 -13.41 -12.40
N HIS A 159 -18.24 -13.86 -12.79
CA HIS A 159 -19.11 -14.68 -11.94
C HIS A 159 -18.44 -15.98 -11.48
N GLN A 160 -17.73 -16.65 -12.39
CA GLN A 160 -17.02 -17.89 -12.08
C GLN A 160 -15.83 -17.62 -11.15
N ARG A 161 -15.05 -16.56 -11.40
CA ARG A 161 -13.91 -16.15 -10.57
C ARG A 161 -14.34 -15.80 -9.15
N LEU A 162 -15.40 -15.01 -8.99
CA LEU A 162 -15.98 -14.66 -7.67
C LEU A 162 -16.36 -15.92 -6.88
N LYS A 163 -16.98 -16.91 -7.55
CA LYS A 163 -17.33 -18.19 -6.95
C LYS A 163 -16.10 -19.02 -6.57
N GLU A 164 -15.12 -19.15 -7.45
CA GLU A 164 -13.88 -19.90 -7.21
C GLU A 164 -13.07 -19.32 -6.04
N ASP A 165 -13.06 -17.99 -5.91
CA ASP A 165 -12.36 -17.27 -4.84
C ASP A 165 -13.20 -17.13 -3.56
N ASN A 166 -14.39 -17.74 -3.50
CA ASN A 166 -15.33 -17.69 -2.37
C ASN A 166 -15.69 -16.25 -1.94
N ILE A 167 -15.88 -15.36 -2.91
CA ILE A 167 -16.30 -13.97 -2.67
C ILE A 167 -17.81 -13.86 -2.89
N GLU A 168 -18.51 -13.34 -1.88
CA GLU A 168 -19.94 -13.04 -1.98
C GLU A 168 -20.20 -11.94 -3.01
N ILE A 169 -21.16 -12.19 -3.89
CA ILE A 169 -21.62 -11.22 -4.89
C ILE A 169 -22.54 -10.22 -4.19
N THR A 170 -21.98 -9.06 -3.85
CA THR A 170 -22.75 -7.96 -3.26
C THR A 170 -23.60 -7.26 -4.31
N SER A 171 -24.63 -6.52 -3.88
CA SER A 171 -25.48 -5.75 -4.79
C SER A 171 -24.72 -4.72 -5.63
N ASP A 172 -23.58 -4.23 -5.14
CA ASP A 172 -22.72 -3.31 -5.88
C ASP A 172 -21.83 -4.01 -6.90
N LEU A 173 -21.45 -5.27 -6.66
CA LEU A 173 -20.78 -6.09 -7.68
C LEU A 173 -21.76 -6.50 -8.78
N GLU A 174 -22.97 -6.89 -8.42
CA GLU A 174 -24.01 -7.31 -9.38
C GLU A 174 -24.32 -6.23 -10.41
N LYS A 175 -24.29 -4.95 -10.03
CA LYS A 175 -24.52 -3.81 -10.95
C LYS A 175 -23.40 -3.62 -11.98
N LEU A 176 -22.21 -4.18 -11.74
CA LEU A 176 -21.04 -4.03 -12.59
C LEU A 176 -20.77 -5.26 -13.47
N LEU A 177 -21.49 -6.36 -13.23
CA LEU A 177 -21.40 -7.62 -13.96
C LEU A 177 -22.34 -7.62 -15.18
#